data_AF-A0A444XC97-F1
#
_entry.id   AF-A0A444XC97-F1
#
_cell.length_a   1.000
_cell.length_b   1.000
_cell.length_c   1.000
_cell.angle_alpha   90.00
_cell.angle_beta   90.00
_cell.angle_gamma   90.00
#
_symmetry.space_group_name_H-M   'P 1'
#
loop_
_entity.id
_entity.type
_entity.pdbx_description
1 polymer ?
#
loop_
_entity_poly.entity_id
_entity_poly.type
_entity_poly.pdbx_seq_one_letter_code
_entity_poly.pdbx_strand_id
1 'polypeptide(L)'
;MAEDAKVAREATLAQLLNQTFDHNNQISSTPNIQRVPLFWHKKTSFYEYCISKMISFGPIHRGNENLKQQGQHLKSQWTSLYIEEYSKEVGPCNGNKQEAANYLYEVVGDNIGELKEMFAEDVIEGYSDEELIWMLFEDGCSLLALLHGPLILAALETWYTIHPKK
;
A
#
# COMPACT_ATOMS: atom_id res chain seq x y z
N MET A 1 -49.46 5.16 -21.40
CA MET A 1 -48.82 3.90 -20.94
C MET A 1 -47.80 3.35 -21.94
N ALA A 2 -48.15 3.05 -23.20
CA ALA A 2 -47.19 2.55 -24.18
C ALA A 2 -46.21 3.63 -24.70
N GLU A 3 -46.69 4.87 -24.87
CA GLU A 3 -45.87 6.02 -25.27
C GLU A 3 -44.82 6.37 -24.20
N ASP A 4 -45.22 6.35 -22.91
CA ASP A 4 -44.34 6.67 -21.78
C ASP A 4 -43.18 5.68 -21.63
N ALA A 5 -43.43 4.39 -21.91
CA ALA A 5 -42.41 3.35 -21.87
C ALA A 5 -41.38 3.50 -23.01
N LYS A 6 -41.81 3.99 -24.18
CA LYS A 6 -40.93 4.26 -25.31
C LYS A 6 -40.01 5.44 -25.02
N VAL A 7 -40.56 6.52 -24.47
CA VAL A 7 -39.80 7.71 -24.07
C VAL A 7 -38.77 7.37 -23.00
N ALA A 8 -39.14 6.58 -21.98
CA ALA A 8 -38.22 6.12 -20.96
C ALA A 8 -37.06 5.29 -21.54
N ARG A 9 -37.35 4.40 -22.50
CA ARG A 9 -36.32 3.59 -23.19
C ARG A 9 -35.37 4.45 -24.02
N GLU A 10 -35.89 5.44 -24.74
CA GLU A 10 -35.09 6.34 -25.57
C GLU A 10 -34.19 7.24 -24.72
N ALA A 11 -34.68 7.71 -23.57
CA ALA A 11 -33.87 8.44 -22.60
C ALA A 11 -32.72 7.57 -22.05
N THR A 12 -33.00 6.31 -21.68
CA THR A 12 -31.96 5.37 -21.21
C THR A 12 -30.93 5.06 -22.30
N LEU A 13 -31.36 4.89 -23.56
CA LEU A 13 -30.45 4.66 -24.69
C LEU A 13 -29.56 5.88 -24.95
N ALA A 14 -30.12 7.09 -24.90
CA ALA A 14 -29.33 8.32 -25.04
C ALA A 14 -28.30 8.46 -23.90
N GLN A 15 -28.66 8.06 -22.68
CA GLN A 15 -27.73 8.04 -21.54
C GLN A 15 -26.59 7.05 -21.75
N LEU A 16 -26.87 5.83 -22.24
CA LEU A 16 -25.85 4.81 -22.54
C LEU A 16 -24.91 5.23 -23.68
N LEU A 17 -25.42 5.89 -24.71
CA LEU A 17 -24.61 6.34 -25.85
C LEU A 17 -23.65 7.48 -25.48
N ASN A 18 -24.02 8.27 -24.46
CA ASN A 18 -23.19 9.33 -23.91
C ASN A 18 -22.34 8.86 -22.72
N GLN A 19 -22.42 7.59 -22.33
CA GLN A 19 -21.46 7.01 -21.39
C GLN A 19 -20.13 6.82 -22.11
N THR A 20 -19.34 7.87 -22.09
CA THR A 20 -17.91 7.74 -22.29
C THR A 20 -17.32 7.13 -21.02
N PHE A 21 -16.25 6.34 -21.15
CA PHE A 21 -15.33 6.22 -20.04
C PHE A 21 -14.81 7.63 -19.83
N ASP A 22 -15.41 8.37 -18.90
CA ASP A 22 -14.89 9.65 -18.44
C ASP A 22 -13.60 9.34 -17.68
N HIS A 23 -12.55 9.05 -18.43
CA HIS A 23 -11.21 9.47 -18.09
C HIS A 23 -11.26 10.99 -18.08
N ASN A 24 -11.68 11.58 -16.96
CA ASN A 24 -11.27 12.93 -16.62
C ASN A 24 -9.75 12.93 -16.61
N ASN A 25 -9.23 13.36 -17.75
CA ASN A 25 -7.88 13.18 -18.20
C ASN A 25 -7.03 14.32 -17.62
N GLN A 26 -6.83 14.31 -16.30
CA GLN A 26 -5.46 14.34 -15.81
C GLN A 26 -5.13 12.89 -15.49
N ILE A 27 -4.87 12.10 -16.54
CA ILE A 27 -4.09 10.89 -16.35
C ILE A 27 -2.73 11.40 -15.86
N SER A 28 -2.53 11.40 -14.54
CA SER A 28 -1.20 11.12 -14.00
C SER A 28 -0.72 9.92 -14.80
N SER A 29 0.40 10.06 -15.52
CA SER A 29 0.95 9.00 -16.38
C SER A 29 1.21 7.69 -15.62
N THR A 30 1.05 7.71 -14.30
CA THR A 30 1.14 6.61 -13.37
C THR A 30 -0.27 6.25 -12.87
N PRO A 31 -0.76 5.03 -13.13
CA PRO A 31 -2.03 4.59 -12.55
C PRO A 31 -1.95 4.57 -11.02
N ASN A 32 -2.96 5.11 -10.35
CA ASN A 32 -3.02 5.17 -8.89
C ASN A 32 -3.15 3.76 -8.28
N ILE A 33 -2.59 3.60 -7.08
CA ILE A 33 -2.77 2.44 -6.23
C ILE A 33 -4.24 2.38 -5.80
N GLN A 34 -4.94 1.35 -6.28
CA GLN A 34 -6.39 1.19 -6.15
C GLN A 34 -6.77 -0.15 -5.54
N ARG A 35 -7.97 -0.23 -4.95
CA ARG A 35 -8.53 -1.51 -4.49
C ARG A 35 -8.84 -2.45 -5.65
N VAL A 36 -8.87 -3.75 -5.35
CA VAL A 36 -9.37 -4.75 -6.30
C VAL A 36 -10.85 -4.47 -6.63
N PRO A 37 -11.23 -4.37 -7.92
CA PRO A 37 -12.60 -4.08 -8.30
C PRO A 37 -13.61 -5.09 -7.76
N LEU A 38 -14.73 -4.61 -7.20
CA LEU A 38 -15.75 -5.42 -6.50
C LEU A 38 -16.26 -6.63 -7.28
N PHE A 39 -16.33 -6.57 -8.60
CA PHE A 39 -16.80 -7.71 -9.41
C PHE A 39 -15.84 -8.91 -9.41
N TRP A 40 -14.56 -8.71 -9.08
CA TRP A 40 -13.58 -9.79 -8.88
C TRP A 40 -13.74 -10.44 -7.50
N HIS A 41 -14.36 -9.74 -6.53
CA HIS A 41 -14.65 -10.30 -5.20
C HIS A 41 -15.71 -11.41 -5.25
N LYS A 42 -16.53 -11.46 -6.32
CA LYS A 42 -17.53 -12.52 -6.51
C LYS A 42 -16.91 -13.91 -6.72
N LYS A 43 -15.63 -13.98 -7.11
CA LYS A 43 -14.84 -15.21 -7.05
C LYS A 43 -14.04 -15.20 -5.75
N THR A 44 -14.59 -15.81 -4.70
CA THR A 44 -13.98 -15.90 -3.36
C THR A 44 -12.52 -16.35 -3.43
N SER A 45 -12.19 -17.31 -4.28
CA SER A 45 -10.82 -17.79 -4.46
C SER A 45 -9.85 -16.72 -4.96
N PHE A 46 -10.29 -15.78 -5.80
CA PHE A 46 -9.40 -14.73 -6.33
C PHE A 46 -9.10 -13.67 -5.26
N TYR A 47 -10.15 -13.19 -4.59
CA TYR A 47 -10.01 -12.13 -3.59
C TYR A 47 -9.11 -12.55 -2.41
N GLU A 48 -9.15 -13.82 -2.01
CA GLU A 48 -8.26 -14.39 -0.99
C GLU A 48 -6.76 -14.27 -1.32
N TYR A 49 -6.38 -14.17 -2.59
CA TYR A 49 -4.98 -13.93 -2.99
C TYR A 49 -4.61 -12.44 -3.00
N CYS A 50 -5.60 -11.55 -3.08
CA CYS A 50 -5.38 -10.11 -3.09
C CYS A 50 -5.29 -9.50 -1.69
N ILE A 51 -5.69 -10.24 -0.66
CA ILE A 51 -5.55 -9.82 0.72
C ILE A 51 -4.20 -10.32 1.24
N SER A 52 -3.40 -9.43 1.82
CA SER A 52 -2.21 -9.87 2.54
C SER A 52 -2.58 -10.82 3.67
N LYS A 53 -1.88 -11.96 3.75
CA LYS A 53 -2.15 -13.01 4.75
C LYS A 53 -1.28 -12.90 6.01
N MET A 54 -0.25 -12.06 5.98
CA MET A 54 0.74 -12.00 7.05
C MET A 54 0.97 -10.57 7.54
N ILE A 55 1.26 -9.62 6.65
CA ILE A 55 1.62 -8.25 7.01
C ILE A 55 0.84 -7.26 6.16
N SER A 56 0.10 -6.35 6.79
CA SER A 56 -0.58 -5.26 6.08
C SER A 56 0.45 -4.27 5.56
N PHE A 57 0.40 -3.88 4.29
CA PHE A 57 1.14 -2.72 3.77
C PHE A 57 0.15 -1.75 3.12
N GLY A 58 0.32 -0.47 3.41
CA GLY A 58 -0.49 0.62 2.92
C GLY A 58 -1.94 0.62 3.44
N PRO A 59 -2.69 1.67 3.07
CA PRO A 59 -4.05 1.92 3.54
C PRO A 59 -5.09 0.88 3.09
N ILE A 60 -4.77 0.07 2.07
CA ILE A 60 -5.66 -0.97 1.54
C ILE A 60 -5.85 -2.12 2.56
N HIS A 61 -4.83 -2.44 3.36
CA HIS A 61 -4.80 -3.68 4.15
C HIS A 61 -4.97 -3.47 5.67
N ARG A 62 -4.96 -2.22 6.18
CA ARG A 62 -4.92 -1.88 7.63
C ARG A 62 -6.12 -2.38 8.44
N GLY A 63 -7.28 -2.59 7.80
CA GLY A 63 -8.53 -3.00 8.44
C GLY A 63 -8.68 -4.50 8.75
N ASN A 64 -7.78 -5.37 8.31
CA ASN A 64 -7.95 -6.82 8.48
C ASN A 64 -7.51 -7.29 9.88
N GLU A 65 -8.49 -7.58 10.74
CA GLU A 65 -8.29 -8.04 12.12
C GLU A 65 -7.50 -9.34 12.27
N ASN A 66 -7.52 -10.21 11.26
CA ASN A 66 -6.81 -11.48 11.29
C ASN A 66 -5.28 -11.35 11.14
N LEU A 67 -4.76 -10.15 10.82
CA LEU A 67 -3.34 -9.88 10.63
C LEU A 67 -2.67 -9.22 11.85
N LYS A 68 -3.44 -8.93 12.90
CA LYS A 68 -3.17 -7.77 13.78
C LYS A 68 -2.08 -7.91 14.84
N GLN A 69 -1.30 -8.99 14.91
CA GLN A 69 -0.26 -9.07 15.96
C GLN A 69 1.10 -9.54 15.46
N GLN A 70 1.21 -10.75 14.94
CA GLN A 70 2.52 -11.31 14.58
C GLN A 70 3.15 -10.57 13.38
N GLY A 71 2.37 -10.28 12.35
CA GLY A 71 2.86 -9.55 11.18
C GLY A 71 3.26 -8.11 11.48
N GLN A 72 2.48 -7.42 12.31
CA GLN A 72 2.84 -6.07 12.72
C GLN A 72 4.08 -6.04 13.61
N HIS A 73 4.24 -7.01 14.52
CA HIS A 73 5.48 -7.12 15.30
C HIS A 73 6.70 -7.31 14.39
N LEU A 74 6.61 -8.20 13.40
CA LEU A 74 7.69 -8.43 12.43
C LEU A 74 7.99 -7.17 11.61
N LYS A 75 6.95 -6.45 11.20
CA LYS A 75 7.11 -5.17 10.50
C LYS A 75 7.84 -4.13 11.35
N SER A 76 7.47 -3.98 12.62
CA SER A 76 8.15 -3.03 13.51
C SER A 76 9.61 -3.43 13.76
N GLN A 77 9.92 -4.73 13.83
CA GLN A 77 11.30 -5.22 13.91
C GLN A 77 12.12 -4.86 12.66
N TRP A 78 11.57 -5.07 11.46
CA TRP A 78 12.22 -4.69 10.21
C TRP A 78 12.39 -3.18 10.06
N THR A 79 11.39 -2.40 10.48
CA THR A 79 11.48 -0.94 10.56
C THR A 79 12.65 -0.51 11.44
N SER A 80 12.76 -1.08 12.65
CA SER A 80 13.87 -0.79 13.56
C SER A 80 15.23 -1.17 12.99
N LEU A 81 15.30 -2.27 12.23
CA LEU A 81 16.54 -2.70 11.59
C LEU A 81 16.97 -1.71 10.51
N TYR A 82 16.05 -1.31 9.63
CA TYR A 82 16.35 -0.34 8.59
C TYR A 82 16.80 1.00 9.17
N ILE A 83 16.13 1.49 10.21
CA ILE A 83 16.53 2.74 10.89
C ILE A 83 17.96 2.62 11.45
N GLU A 84 18.30 1.47 12.03
CA GLU A 84 19.64 1.20 12.52
C GLU A 84 20.68 1.20 11.39
N GLU A 85 20.42 0.52 10.28
CA GLU A 85 21.32 0.51 9.12
C GLU A 85 21.46 1.91 8.51
N TYR A 86 20.34 2.60 8.30
CA TYR A 86 20.30 3.96 7.76
C TYR A 86 21.13 4.93 8.62
N SER A 87 21.00 4.85 9.95
CA SER A 87 21.80 5.67 10.88
C SER A 87 23.31 5.49 10.74
N LYS A 88 23.77 4.34 10.19
CA LYS A 88 25.19 4.01 9.99
C LYS A 88 25.70 4.40 8.60
N GLU A 89 24.85 4.30 7.57
CA GLU A 89 25.27 4.44 6.17
C GLU A 89 25.19 5.88 5.62
N VAL A 90 24.19 6.67 6.02
CA VAL A 90 23.83 7.89 5.29
C VAL A 90 23.74 9.12 6.19
N GLY A 91 24.65 10.09 6.00
CA GLY A 91 24.41 11.51 6.32
C GLY A 91 24.07 11.86 7.79
N PRO A 92 23.33 12.96 8.04
CA PRO A 92 23.44 13.91 9.17
C PRO A 92 23.19 13.38 10.59
N CYS A 93 22.81 12.10 10.76
CA CYS A 93 22.33 11.55 12.03
C CYS A 93 23.45 11.02 12.94
N ASN A 94 24.71 10.99 12.48
CA ASN A 94 25.89 10.58 13.27
C ASN A 94 25.73 9.26 14.07
N GLY A 95 25.02 8.26 13.53
CA GLY A 95 24.76 7.00 14.24
C GLY A 95 23.62 7.04 15.26
N ASN A 96 22.90 8.17 15.39
CA ASN A 96 21.76 8.31 16.28
C ASN A 96 20.48 7.78 15.61
N LYS A 97 19.96 6.67 16.13
CA LYS A 97 18.73 6.02 15.66
C LYS A 97 17.50 6.93 15.77
N GLN A 98 17.42 7.76 16.80
CA GLN A 98 16.28 8.65 17.00
C GLN A 98 16.26 9.76 15.95
N GLU A 99 17.42 10.35 15.66
CA GLU A 99 17.55 11.36 14.60
C GLU A 99 17.23 10.76 13.23
N ALA A 100 17.70 9.54 12.95
CA ALA A 100 17.35 8.82 11.73
C ALA A 100 15.85 8.54 11.61
N ALA A 101 15.20 8.08 12.68
CA ALA A 101 13.76 7.83 12.71
C ALA A 101 12.97 9.12 12.46
N ASN A 102 13.34 10.21 13.15
CA ASN A 102 12.69 11.51 12.97
C ASN A 102 12.87 12.03 11.55
N TYR A 103 14.09 11.98 11.00
CA TYR A 103 14.37 12.40 9.64
C TYR A 103 13.55 11.61 8.61
N LEU A 104 13.50 10.27 8.72
CA LEU A 104 12.74 9.44 7.79
C LEU A 104 11.22 9.69 7.91
N TYR A 105 10.71 9.91 9.12
CA TYR A 105 9.32 10.29 9.35
C TYR A 105 9.00 11.66 8.72
N GLU A 106 9.87 12.66 8.92
CA GLU A 106 9.76 13.99 8.32
C GLU A 106 9.81 13.93 6.79
N VAL A 107 10.68 13.11 6.20
CA VAL A 107 10.71 12.91 4.74
C VAL A 107 9.36 12.43 4.21
N VAL A 108 8.70 11.48 4.89
CA VAL A 108 7.35 11.05 4.49
C VAL A 108 6.33 12.17 4.69
N GLY A 109 6.43 12.91 5.80
CA GLY A 109 5.59 14.07 6.10
C GLY A 109 5.66 15.16 5.04
N ASP A 110 6.87 15.55 4.64
CA ASP A 110 7.13 16.58 3.65
C ASP A 110 6.58 16.20 2.26
N ASN A 111 6.52 14.90 1.97
CA ASN A 111 6.04 14.37 0.68
C ASN A 111 4.60 13.85 0.73
N ILE A 112 3.86 14.03 1.84
CA ILE A 112 2.54 13.41 2.01
C ILE A 112 1.52 13.84 0.94
N GLY A 113 1.60 15.08 0.47
CA GLY A 113 0.73 15.60 -0.60
C GLY A 113 0.88 14.78 -1.88
N GLU A 114 2.12 14.62 -2.37
CA GLU A 114 2.43 13.82 -3.56
C GLU A 114 2.12 12.34 -3.35
N LEU A 115 2.41 11.80 -2.16
CA LEU A 115 2.13 10.40 -1.84
C LEU A 115 0.64 10.08 -1.87
N LYS A 116 -0.23 11.00 -1.43
CA LYS A 116 -1.68 10.83 -1.50
C LYS A 116 -2.21 10.78 -2.92
N GLU A 117 -1.63 11.55 -3.83
CA GLU A 117 -1.98 11.53 -5.26
C GLU A 117 -1.67 10.19 -5.94
N MET A 118 -0.79 9.38 -5.34
CA MET A 118 -0.49 8.02 -5.82
C MET A 118 -1.57 6.99 -5.47
N PHE A 119 -2.54 7.32 -4.61
CA PHE A 119 -3.63 6.42 -4.23
C PHE A 119 -4.95 6.86 -4.87
N ALA A 120 -5.86 5.91 -5.09
CA ALA A 120 -7.25 6.25 -5.39
C ALA A 120 -7.89 6.93 -4.17
N GLU A 121 -8.79 7.89 -4.39
CA GLU A 121 -9.40 8.68 -3.33
C GLU A 121 -10.08 7.79 -2.27
N ASP A 122 -10.81 6.76 -2.71
CA ASP A 122 -11.50 5.82 -1.82
C ASP A 122 -10.54 5.03 -0.92
N VAL A 123 -9.29 4.82 -1.36
CA VAL A 123 -8.27 4.06 -0.62
C VAL A 123 -7.81 4.83 0.63
N ILE A 124 -7.63 6.14 0.49
CA ILE A 124 -7.13 7.02 1.55
C ILE A 124 -8.24 7.76 2.30
N GLU A 125 -9.48 7.68 1.82
CA GLU A 125 -10.66 8.24 2.47
C GLU A 125 -10.75 7.76 3.94
N GLY A 126 -10.93 8.71 4.86
CA GLY A 126 -11.09 8.44 6.29
C GLY A 126 -9.80 8.37 7.10
N TYR A 127 -8.63 8.45 6.48
CA TYR A 127 -7.35 8.61 7.20
C TYR A 127 -6.97 10.08 7.35
N SER A 128 -6.43 10.45 8.51
CA SER A 128 -5.72 11.73 8.65
C SER A 128 -4.34 11.67 7.98
N ASP A 129 -3.77 12.83 7.67
CA ASP A 129 -2.40 12.89 7.14
C ASP A 129 -1.40 12.26 8.12
N GLU A 130 -1.56 12.49 9.43
CA GLU A 130 -0.70 11.89 10.46
C GLU A 130 -0.77 10.35 10.45
N GLU A 131 -1.98 9.79 10.28
CA GLU A 131 -2.15 8.34 10.17
C GLU A 131 -1.50 7.77 8.91
N LEU A 132 -1.60 8.46 7.79
CA LEU A 132 -0.97 8.06 6.53
C LEU A 132 0.55 8.17 6.63
N ILE A 133 1.09 9.24 7.20
CA ILE A 133 2.53 9.45 7.38
C ILE A 133 3.09 8.31 8.23
N TRP A 134 2.50 8.03 9.40
CA TRP A 134 2.97 6.95 10.26
C TRP A 134 2.93 5.59 9.57
N MET A 135 1.85 5.31 8.84
CA MET A 135 1.67 4.07 8.11
C MET A 135 2.72 3.91 7.00
N LEU A 136 2.88 4.92 6.14
CA LEU A 136 3.82 4.90 5.03
C LEU A 136 5.28 4.91 5.50
N PHE A 137 5.58 5.55 6.62
CA PHE A 137 6.88 5.50 7.27
C PHE A 137 7.24 4.07 7.73
N GLU A 138 6.35 3.41 8.50
CA GLU A 138 6.58 2.04 8.98
C GLU A 138 6.64 1.04 7.81
N ASP A 139 5.74 1.19 6.84
CA ASP A 139 5.68 0.36 5.64
C ASP A 139 6.91 0.53 4.75
N GLY A 140 7.34 1.77 4.51
CA GLY A 140 8.51 2.08 3.70
C GLY A 140 9.79 1.55 4.31
N CYS A 141 10.02 1.79 5.61
CA CYS A 141 11.21 1.31 6.30
C CYS A 141 11.28 -0.22 6.33
N SER A 142 10.18 -0.89 6.68
CA SER A 142 10.15 -2.35 6.71
C SER A 142 10.31 -2.98 5.33
N LEU A 143 9.72 -2.38 4.28
CA LEU A 143 9.91 -2.84 2.90
C LEU A 143 11.36 -2.63 2.45
N LEU A 144 11.97 -1.49 2.77
CA LEU A 144 13.38 -1.25 2.45
C LEU A 144 14.31 -2.20 3.21
N ALA A 145 14.02 -2.56 4.47
CA ALA A 145 14.78 -3.59 5.17
C ALA A 145 14.75 -4.95 4.43
N LEU A 146 13.59 -5.31 3.89
CA LEU A 146 13.42 -6.53 3.08
C LEU A 146 14.17 -6.47 1.75
N LEU A 147 14.21 -5.28 1.12
CA LEU A 147 14.78 -5.09 -0.22
C LEU A 147 16.29 -4.83 -0.20
N HIS A 148 16.79 -4.02 0.74
CA HIS A 148 18.19 -3.64 0.87
C HIS A 148 19.02 -4.63 1.71
N GLY A 149 18.39 -5.47 2.52
CA GLY A 149 19.13 -6.23 3.52
C GLY A 149 20.02 -7.36 2.96
N PRO A 150 21.21 -7.59 3.57
CA PRO A 150 21.81 -8.93 3.68
C PRO A 150 20.87 -9.97 4.33
N LEU A 151 19.65 -9.60 4.73
CA LEU A 151 18.57 -10.50 5.12
C LEU A 151 18.07 -11.44 4.03
N ILE A 152 18.08 -11.03 2.75
CA ILE A 152 17.80 -12.03 1.69
C ILE A 152 18.90 -13.09 1.74
N LEU A 153 20.17 -12.69 1.88
CA LEU A 153 21.29 -13.61 2.01
C LEU A 153 21.23 -14.44 3.30
N ALA A 154 20.97 -13.85 4.47
CA ALA A 154 20.89 -14.54 5.75
C ALA A 154 19.65 -15.42 5.87
N ALA A 155 18.50 -15.01 5.31
CA ALA A 155 17.30 -15.84 5.24
C ALA A 155 17.47 -16.97 4.22
N LEU A 156 18.13 -16.73 3.08
CA LEU A 156 18.52 -17.77 2.13
C LEU A 156 19.53 -18.74 2.77
N GLU A 157 20.55 -18.26 3.48
CA GLU A 157 21.54 -19.09 4.18
C GLU A 157 20.89 -19.91 5.29
N THR A 158 20.00 -19.32 6.09
CA THR A 158 19.24 -20.02 7.13
C THR A 158 18.30 -21.07 6.51
N TRP A 159 17.61 -20.74 5.42
CA TRP A 159 16.77 -21.67 4.66
C TRP A 159 17.59 -22.83 4.07
N TYR A 160 18.75 -22.54 3.48
CA TYR A 160 19.65 -23.55 2.91
C TYR A 160 20.24 -24.47 3.98
N THR A 161 20.44 -23.95 5.19
CA THR A 161 20.95 -24.71 6.35
C THR A 161 19.87 -25.63 6.93
N ILE A 162 18.62 -25.19 6.96
CA ILE A 162 17.47 -25.98 7.49
C ILE A 162 16.96 -26.99 6.44
N HIS A 163 17.10 -26.68 5.16
CA HIS A 163 16.68 -27.52 4.03
C HIS A 163 17.82 -27.75 3.05
N PRO A 164 18.87 -28.51 3.44
CA PRO A 164 19.93 -28.87 2.51
C PRO A 164 19.32 -29.65 1.35
N LYS A 165 19.66 -29.26 0.12
CA LYS A 165 19.30 -30.05 -1.07
C LYS A 165 19.92 -31.44 -0.91
N LYS A 166 19.09 -32.48 -1.03
CA LYS A 166 19.53 -33.88 -1.11
C LYS A 166 20.43 -34.10 -2.31
#